data_AF-E4T5T3-F1
#
_entry.id   AF-E4T5T3-F1
#
_cell.length_a   1.000
_cell.length_b   1.000
_cell.length_c   1.000
_cell.angle_alpha   90.00
_cell.angle_beta   90.00
_cell.angle_gamma   90.00
#
_symmetry.space_group_name_H-M   'P 1'
#
loop_
_entity.id
_entity.type
_entity.pdbx_description
1 polymer ?
#
loop_
_entity_poly.entity_id
_entity_poly.type
_entity_poly.pdbx_seq_one_letter_code
_entity_poly.pdbx_strand_id
1 'polypeptide(L)'
;MAELVTIRTFSQSIDFEMAKSYLESCGIDCFGKNEIINRAYIDLVDGGIQLQVPDNQVDNAIKLLFEKGYLKAEDFEPTSEMKWMGKILNFFKRK
;
A
#
# COMPACT_ATOMS: atom_id res chain seq x y z
N MET A 1 -12.15 13.17 11.52
CA MET A 1 -10.88 12.63 10.99
C MET A 1 -11.24 11.44 10.12
N ALA A 2 -10.74 11.37 8.90
CA ALA A 2 -10.89 10.17 8.09
C ALA A 2 -10.08 9.03 8.74
N GLU A 3 -10.63 7.83 8.74
CA GLU A 3 -9.91 6.63 9.19
C GLU A 3 -8.79 6.33 8.18
N LEU A 4 -7.58 6.07 8.70
CA LEU A 4 -6.42 5.74 7.89
C LEU A 4 -6.20 4.24 7.91
N VAL A 5 -6.14 3.63 6.73
CA VAL A 5 -5.97 2.20 6.55
C VAL A 5 -4.58 1.93 5.97
N THR A 6 -3.85 1.01 6.59
CA THR A 6 -2.56 0.55 6.08
C THR A 6 -2.80 -0.38 4.88
N ILE A 7 -2.29 -0.03 3.72
CA ILE A 7 -2.44 -0.82 2.48
C ILE A 7 -1.19 -1.64 2.16
N ARG A 8 -0.04 -1.29 2.74
CA ARG A 8 1.20 -2.05 2.62
C ARG A 8 2.21 -1.66 3.69
N THR A 9 3.05 -2.61 4.05
CA THR A 9 4.25 -2.41 4.85
C THR A 9 5.51 -2.61 4.00
N PHE A 10 6.45 -1.68 4.09
CA PHE A 10 7.73 -1.70 3.37
C PHE A 10 8.89 -1.90 4.32
N SER A 11 9.86 -2.73 3.94
CA SER A 11 11.13 -2.91 4.66
C SER A 11 12.17 -1.87 4.27
N GLN A 12 12.06 -1.29 3.07
CA GLN A 12 13.01 -0.35 2.50
C GLN A 12 12.37 1.02 2.31
N SER A 13 13.05 2.07 2.76
CA SER A 13 12.58 3.46 2.63
C SER A 13 12.39 3.88 1.17
N ILE A 14 13.28 3.43 0.28
CA ILE A 14 13.22 3.82 -1.14
C ILE A 14 11.97 3.29 -1.83
N ASP A 15 11.58 2.04 -1.57
CA ASP A 15 10.40 1.43 -2.17
C ASP A 15 9.11 2.09 -1.66
N PHE A 16 9.09 2.45 -0.37
CA PHE A 16 8.01 3.21 0.24
C PHE A 16 7.82 4.57 -0.44
N GLU A 17 8.89 5.37 -0.57
CA GLU A 17 8.80 6.71 -1.16
C GLU A 17 8.39 6.66 -2.63
N MET A 18 8.84 5.66 -3.38
CA MET A 18 8.44 5.46 -4.78
C MET A 18 6.93 5.18 -4.91
N ALA A 19 6.40 4.27 -4.09
CA ALA A 19 4.98 3.93 -4.10
C ALA A 19 4.09 5.10 -3.62
N LYS A 20 4.53 5.79 -2.55
CA LYS A 20 3.86 6.97 -2.01
C LYS A 20 3.82 8.10 -3.03
N SER A 21 4.97 8.48 -3.61
CA SER A 21 5.05 9.55 -4.61
C SER A 21 4.16 9.27 -5.82
N TYR A 22 4.09 8.01 -6.24
CA TYR A 22 3.20 7.61 -7.33
C TYR A 22 1.72 7.80 -6.99
N LEU A 23 1.28 7.36 -5.81
CA LEU A 23 -0.10 7.54 -5.37
C LEU A 23 -0.47 9.02 -5.19
N GLU A 24 0.42 9.80 -4.58
CA GLU A 24 0.25 11.24 -4.43
C GLU A 24 0.14 11.95 -5.79
N SER A 25 0.94 11.53 -6.78
CA SER A 25 0.83 12.05 -8.16
C SER A 25 -0.51 11.71 -8.84
N CYS A 26 -1.19 10.67 -8.36
CA CYS A 26 -2.52 10.24 -8.81
C CYS A 26 -3.66 10.89 -8.00
N GLY A 27 -3.34 11.81 -7.08
CA GLY A 27 -4.31 12.50 -6.22
C GLY A 27 -4.81 11.67 -5.04
N ILE A 28 -4.04 10.66 -4.60
CA ILE A 28 -4.34 9.86 -3.41
C ILE A 28 -3.56 10.42 -2.21
N ASP A 29 -4.27 10.71 -1.12
CA ASP A 29 -3.65 11.16 0.12
C ASP A 29 -2.91 9.99 0.78
N CYS A 30 -1.63 10.16 1.07
CA CYS A 30 -0.77 9.11 1.60
C CYS A 30 -0.05 9.55 2.88
N PHE A 31 0.10 8.63 3.82
CA PHE A 31 0.75 8.86 5.11
C PHE A 31 1.71 7.72 5.42
N GLY A 32 2.92 8.06 5.86
CA GLY A 32 3.92 7.12 6.33
C GLY A 32 3.88 6.98 7.84
N LYS A 33 3.54 5.79 8.34
CA LYS A 33 3.74 5.46 9.75
C LYS A 33 5.07 4.72 9.92
N ASN A 34 5.80 5.07 10.97
CA ASN A 34 7.16 4.58 11.28
C ASN A 34 8.25 4.97 10.26
N GLU A 35 8.01 5.97 9.41
CA GLU A 35 8.96 6.46 8.39
C GLU A 35 10.27 6.97 9.02
N ILE A 36 10.18 7.83 10.05
CA ILE A 36 11.35 8.46 10.67
C ILE A 36 12.22 7.43 11.40
N ILE A 37 11.59 6.46 12.07
CA ILE A 37 12.29 5.42 12.84
C ILE A 37 13.10 4.53 11.90
N ASN A 38 12.51 4.10 10.78
CA ASN A 38 13.18 3.27 9.78
C ASN A 38 14.25 4.02 8.95
N ARG A 39 14.28 5.36 8.99
CA ARG A 39 15.37 6.15 8.39
C ARG A 39 16.61 6.21 9.29
N ALA A 40 16.44 6.11 10.61
CA ALA A 40 17.51 6.28 11.59
C ALA A 40 18.08 4.95 12.12
N TYR A 41 17.34 3.84 11.99
CA TYR A 41 17.70 2.53 12.52
C TYR A 41 17.74 1.44 11.43
N ILE A 42 18.14 0.23 11.81
CA ILE A 42 18.22 -0.96 10.94
C ILE A 42 16.84 -1.28 10.33
N ASP A 43 16.83 -1.81 9.11
CA ASP A 43 15.63 -2.27 8.40
C ASP A 43 14.68 -3.11 9.29
N LEU A 44 13.36 -2.92 9.12
CA LEU A 44 12.28 -3.66 9.80
C LEU A 44 12.13 -3.43 11.32
N VAL A 45 12.82 -2.43 11.90
CA VAL A 45 12.52 -2.02 13.28
C VAL A 45 11.07 -1.57 13.39
N ASP A 46 10.36 -2.10 14.39
CA ASP A 46 8.94 -1.83 14.68
C ASP A 46 7.98 -2.18 13.54
N GLY A 47 8.29 -3.23 12.77
CA GLY A 47 7.40 -3.74 11.73
C GLY A 47 7.43 -2.95 10.43
N GLY A 48 8.52 -2.22 10.14
CA GLY A 48 8.73 -1.52 8.87
C GLY A 48 7.91 -0.22 8.71
N ILE A 49 7.94 0.34 7.49
CA ILE A 49 7.23 1.58 7.14
C ILE A 49 5.85 1.23 6.59
N GLN A 50 4.80 1.71 7.27
CA GLN A 50 3.42 1.44 6.89
C GLN A 50 2.90 2.58 6.00
N LEU A 51 2.50 2.25 4.77
CA LEU A 51 1.82 3.18 3.87
C LEU A 51 0.33 3.16 4.18
N GLN A 52 -0.19 4.30 4.61
CA GLN A 52 -1.57 4.48 5.00
C GLN A 52 -2.27 5.46 4.07
N VAL A 53 -3.54 5.18 3.76
CA VAL A 53 -4.40 6.04 2.95
C VAL A 53 -5.76 6.19 3.64
N PRO A 54 -6.54 7.25 3.35
CA PRO A 54 -7.92 7.35 3.80
C PRO A 54 -8.75 6.14 3.36
N ASP A 55 -9.63 5.62 4.23
CA ASP A 55 -10.49 4.46 3.96
C ASP A 55 -11.26 4.58 2.63
N ASN A 56 -11.77 5.78 2.33
CA ASN A 56 -12.51 6.07 1.09
C ASN A 56 -11.64 6.04 -0.19
N GLN A 57 -10.32 5.90 -0.09
CA GLN A 57 -9.38 5.86 -1.21
C GLN A 57 -8.63 4.52 -1.31
N VAL A 58 -8.80 3.60 -0.35
CA VAL A 58 -8.11 2.30 -0.27
C VAL A 58 -8.25 1.50 -1.57
N ASP A 59 -9.48 1.34 -2.06
CA ASP A 59 -9.78 0.53 -3.24
C ASP A 59 -9.02 1.02 -4.48
N ASN A 60 -8.96 2.34 -4.66
CA ASN A 60 -8.29 2.96 -5.80
C ASN A 60 -6.77 2.89 -5.64
N ALA A 61 -6.25 3.13 -4.43
CA ALA A 61 -4.83 3.09 -4.14
C ALA A 61 -4.24 1.69 -4.41
N ILE A 62 -4.89 0.63 -3.92
CA ILE A 62 -4.44 -0.75 -4.14
C ILE A 62 -4.43 -1.08 -5.64
N LYS A 63 -5.50 -0.71 -6.36
CA LYS A 63 -5.59 -0.93 -7.80
C LYS A 63 -4.42 -0.27 -8.54
N LEU A 64 -4.15 1.00 -8.26
CA LEU A 64 -3.06 1.76 -8.90
C LEU A 64 -1.69 1.14 -8.61
N LEU A 65 -1.44 0.75 -7.36
CA LEU A 65 -0.19 0.10 -6.97
C LEU A 65 -0.01 -1.27 -7.63
N PHE A 66 -1.08 -2.06 -7.75
CA PHE A 66 -1.05 -3.35 -8.41
C PHE A 66 -0.81 -3.21 -9.93
N GLU A 67 -1.50 -2.28 -10.60
CA GLU A 67 -1.33 -2.03 -12.04
C GLU A 67 0.09 -1.60 -12.42
N LYS A 68 0.80 -0.91 -11.51
CA LYS A 68 2.20 -0.49 -11.72
C LYS A 68 3.24 -1.47 -11.20
N GLY A 69 2.81 -2.59 -10.61
CA GLY A 69 3.70 -3.62 -10.09
C GLY A 69 4.41 -3.23 -8.79
N TYR A 70 3.92 -2.18 -8.09
CA TYR A 70 4.36 -1.93 -6.72
C TYR A 70 3.86 -3.04 -5.81
N LEU A 71 2.61 -3.48 -5.96
CA LEU A 71 2.04 -4.61 -5.22
C LEU A 71 2.06 -5.90 -6.05
N LYS A 72 2.38 -7.02 -5.40
CA LYS A 72 2.20 -8.37 -5.94
C LYS A 72 1.08 -9.08 -5.21
N ALA A 73 0.48 -10.09 -5.85
CA ALA A 73 -0.57 -10.90 -5.21
C ALA A 73 -0.07 -11.62 -3.94
N GLU A 74 1.24 -11.88 -3.86
CA GLU A 74 1.90 -12.49 -2.69
C GLU A 74 2.02 -11.53 -1.49
N ASP A 75 1.93 -10.22 -1.70
CA ASP A 75 2.07 -9.21 -0.65
C ASP A 75 0.82 -9.10 0.25
N PHE A 76 -0.26 -9.80 -0.09
CA PHE A 76 -1.51 -9.78 0.65
C PHE A 76 -1.65 -11.05 1.50
N GLU A 77 -1.87 -10.89 2.81
CA GLU A 77 -2.26 -12.01 3.65
C GLU A 77 -3.63 -12.57 3.25
N PRO A 78 -3.91 -13.87 3.46
CA PRO A 78 -5.21 -14.48 3.20
C PRO A 78 -6.25 -14.05 4.25
N THR A 79 -6.62 -12.78 4.24
CA THR A 79 -7.68 -12.19 5.07
C THR A 79 -8.80 -11.64 4.18
N SER A 80 -9.79 -10.96 4.76
CA SER A 80 -10.95 -10.39 4.05
C SER A 80 -10.59 -9.53 2.82
N GLU A 81 -9.38 -8.98 2.80
CA GLU A 81 -8.77 -8.27 1.66
C GLU A 81 -8.61 -9.17 0.42
N MET A 82 -8.32 -10.47 0.59
CA MET A 82 -8.29 -11.46 -0.51
C MET A 82 -9.66 -11.69 -1.16
N LYS A 83 -10.76 -11.61 -0.41
CA LYS A 83 -12.12 -11.73 -1.00
C LYS A 83 -12.42 -10.57 -1.95
N TRP A 84 -11.92 -9.39 -1.63
CA TRP A 84 -12.08 -8.19 -2.46
C TRP A 84 -11.08 -8.19 -3.64
N MET A 85 -9.84 -8.61 -3.43
CA MET A 85 -8.88 -8.86 -4.52
C MET A 85 -9.36 -9.92 -5.51
N GLY A 86 -10.08 -10.94 -5.08
CA GLY A 86 -10.73 -11.91 -5.96
C GLY A 86 -11.70 -11.24 -6.94
N LYS A 87 -12.39 -10.17 -6.54
CA LYS A 87 -13.25 -9.38 -7.46
C LYS A 87 -12.42 -8.59 -8.46
N ILE A 88 -11.30 -7.98 -8.02
CA ILE A 88 -10.40 -7.22 -8.89
C ILE A 88 -9.68 -8.14 -9.89
N LEU A 89 -9.08 -9.23 -9.44
CA LEU A 89 -8.43 -10.23 -10.29
C LEU A 89 -9.42 -10.82 -11.31
N ASN A 90 -10.67 -11.07 -10.92
CA ASN A 90 -11.72 -11.51 -11.85
C ASN A 90 -12.12 -10.42 -12.86
N PHE A 91 -12.06 -9.15 -12.47
CA PHE A 91 -12.28 -8.03 -13.38
C PHE A 91 -11.16 -7.91 -14.42
N PHE A 92 -9.90 -8.14 -14.03
CA PHE A 92 -8.76 -8.14 -14.95
C PHE A 92 -8.68 -9.38 -15.86
N LYS A 93 -9.11 -10.57 -15.40
CA LYS A 93 -9.18 -11.78 -16.24
C LYS A 93 -10.28 -11.74 -17.32
N ARG A 94 -11.20 -10.78 -17.26
CA ARG A 94 -12.34 -10.66 -18.18
C ARG A 94 -12.08 -9.74 -19.38
N LYS A 95 -10.86 -9.23 -19.54
CA LYS A 95 -10.43 -8.40 -20.67
C LYS A 95 -9.36 -9.14 -21.46
#